data_AF-A0A699WP18-F1
#
_entry.id   AF-A0A699WP18-F1
#
_cell.length_a   1.000
_cell.length_b   1.000
_cell.length_c   1.000
_cell.angle_alpha   90.00
_cell.angle_beta   90.00
_cell.angle_gamma   90.00
#
_symmetry.space_group_name_H-M   'P 1'
#
loop_
_entity.id
_entity.type
_entity.pdbx_description
1 polymer ?
#
loop_
_entity_poly.entity_id
_entity_poly.type
_entity_poly.pdbx_seq_one_letter_code
_entity_poly.pdbx_strand_id
1 'polypeptide(L)'
;DWEQVSEDFPFDIPYYNPPETVDAIATFLATVTDEAFRQAFDPDELNQAAVYPGQVWNRETAPNIGYNERDMLAELHLLQNFFARIQQQGNYCVCFVG
;
A
#
# COMPACT_ATOMS: atom_id res chain seq x y z
N ASP A 1 2.75 -25.30 9.46
CA ASP A 1 3.50 -25.19 10.71
C ASP A 1 4.57 -24.13 10.49
N TRP A 2 4.19 -22.87 10.73
CA TRP A 2 5.05 -21.69 10.46
C TRP A 2 5.91 -21.33 11.69
N GLU A 3 5.86 -22.14 12.74
CA GLU A 3 6.57 -21.94 14.01
C GLU A 3 8.09 -22.24 13.93
N GLN A 4 8.62 -22.53 12.72
CA GLN A 4 10.04 -22.83 12.49
C GLN A 4 10.75 -21.83 11.58
N VAL A 5 10.23 -20.60 11.44
CA VAL A 5 11.05 -19.55 10.82
C VAL A 5 12.15 -19.19 11.84
N SER A 6 13.37 -19.67 11.58
CA SER A 6 14.51 -19.45 12.46
C SER A 6 14.71 -17.96 12.72
N GLU A 7 15.09 -17.61 13.95
CA GLU A 7 15.34 -16.24 14.43
C GLU A 7 16.40 -15.46 13.60
N ASP A 8 17.09 -16.13 12.67
CA ASP A 8 18.15 -15.60 11.81
C ASP A 8 17.74 -15.27 10.36
N PHE A 9 16.44 -15.24 9.99
CA PHE A 9 16.05 -14.84 8.63
C PHE A 9 16.13 -13.31 8.45
N PRO A 10 16.94 -12.77 7.52
CA PRO A 10 17.19 -11.33 7.38
C PRO A 10 16.08 -10.58 6.61
N PHE A 11 14.90 -11.18 6.45
CA PHE A 11 13.78 -10.62 5.71
C PHE A 11 12.58 -10.46 6.65
N ASP A 12 11.89 -9.32 6.54
CA ASP A 12 10.64 -9.09 7.24
C ASP A 12 9.66 -10.22 6.91
N ILE A 13 9.08 -10.81 7.96
CA ILE A 13 8.14 -11.93 7.84
C ILE A 13 6.98 -11.46 6.95
N PRO A 14 6.62 -12.19 5.87
CA PRO A 14 5.52 -11.80 5.01
C PRO A 14 4.22 -11.70 5.82
N TYR A 15 3.49 -10.61 5.64
CA TYR A 15 2.21 -10.42 6.32
C TYR A 15 1.15 -11.26 5.64
N TYR A 16 0.52 -12.14 6.42
CA TYR A 16 -0.53 -13.03 5.95
C TYR A 16 -1.89 -12.54 6.42
N ASN A 17 -2.74 -12.10 5.48
CA ASN A 17 -4.08 -11.60 5.78
C ASN A 17 -5.12 -12.68 5.49
N PRO A 18 -5.86 -13.17 6.50
CA PRO A 18 -6.97 -14.10 6.31
C PRO A 18 -8.18 -13.42 5.65
N PRO A 19 -9.16 -14.18 5.13
CA PRO A 19 -10.30 -13.64 4.39
C PRO A 19 -11.06 -12.54 5.14
N GLU A 20 -11.22 -12.68 6.46
CA GLU A 20 -11.85 -11.66 7.31
C GLU A 20 -11.04 -10.34 7.37
N THR A 21 -9.72 -10.42 7.32
CA THR A 21 -8.86 -9.24 7.25
C THR A 21 -8.89 -8.63 5.85
N VAL A 22 -8.90 -9.46 4.81
CA VAL A 22 -9.07 -9.00 3.42
C VAL A 22 -10.39 -8.25 3.24
N ASP A 23 -11.49 -8.77 3.82
CA ASP A 23 -12.80 -8.13 3.83
C ASP A 23 -12.79 -6.77 4.54
N ALA A 24 -12.14 -6.70 5.71
CA ALA A 24 -11.98 -5.44 6.45
C ALA A 24 -11.15 -4.42 5.66
N ILE A 25 -10.05 -4.83 5.03
CA ILE A 25 -9.21 -3.95 4.20
C ILE A 25 -9.99 -3.46 2.98
N ALA A 26 -10.67 -4.36 2.25
CA ALA A 26 -11.47 -3.99 1.09
C ALA A 26 -12.57 -2.99 1.45
N THR A 27 -13.27 -3.23 2.56
CA THR A 27 -14.31 -2.34 3.09
C THR A 27 -13.74 -0.97 3.43
N PHE A 28 -12.60 -0.92 4.11
CA PHE A 28 -11.92 0.34 4.44
C PHE A 28 -11.48 1.09 3.18
N LEU A 29 -10.78 0.42 2.26
CA LEU A 29 -10.28 1.04 1.02
C LEU A 29 -11.40 1.61 0.15
N ALA A 30 -12.58 0.99 0.15
CA ALA A 30 -13.76 1.49 -0.57
C ALA A 30 -14.28 2.84 -0.01
N THR A 31 -13.89 3.22 1.21
CA THR A 31 -14.26 4.52 1.82
C THR A 31 -13.31 5.66 1.46
N VAL A 32 -12.12 5.34 0.95
CA VAL A 32 -11.10 6.35 0.61
C VAL A 32 -11.42 6.93 -0.77
N THR A 33 -11.72 8.23 -0.81
CA THR A 33 -11.99 8.95 -2.07
C THR A 33 -10.73 9.59 -2.62
N ASP A 34 -10.69 9.82 -3.94
CA ASP A 34 -9.61 10.58 -4.57
C ASP A 34 -9.39 11.95 -3.92
N GLU A 35 -10.48 12.64 -3.58
CA GLU A 35 -10.40 13.97 -2.96
C GLU A 35 -9.75 13.92 -1.58
N ALA A 36 -10.17 12.97 -0.74
CA ALA A 36 -9.56 12.77 0.57
C ALA A 36 -8.08 12.39 0.45
N PHE A 37 -7.73 11.55 -0.54
CA PHE A 37 -6.35 11.18 -0.82
C PHE A 37 -5.50 12.39 -1.22
N ARG A 38 -5.97 13.19 -2.19
CA ARG A 38 -5.24 14.38 -2.67
C ARG A 38 -5.04 15.42 -1.55
N GLN A 39 -6.05 15.61 -0.70
CA GLN A 39 -5.95 16.51 0.44
C GLN A 39 -4.94 16.02 1.50
N ALA A 40 -4.77 14.71 1.65
CA ALA A 40 -3.84 14.11 2.59
C ALA A 40 -2.41 13.94 2.02
N PHE A 41 -2.23 14.00 0.70
CA PHE A 41 -0.90 13.85 0.09
C PHE A 41 -0.04 15.09 0.33
N ASP A 42 0.94 14.94 1.23
CA ASP A 42 1.94 15.97 1.55
C ASP A 42 3.36 15.43 1.30
N PRO A 43 4.02 15.82 0.20
CA PRO A 43 5.37 15.36 -0.09
C PRO A 43 6.40 15.89 0.91
N ASP A 44 6.18 17.05 1.52
CA ASP A 44 7.12 17.61 2.49
C ASP A 44 7.09 16.78 3.78
N GLU A 45 5.91 16.40 4.25
CA GLU A 45 5.74 15.49 5.39
C GLU A 45 6.38 14.12 5.13
N LEU A 46 6.11 13.52 3.96
CA LEU A 46 6.67 12.23 3.56
C LEU A 46 8.21 12.27 3.49
N ASN A 47 8.76 13.36 2.94
CA ASN A 47 10.21 13.57 2.86
C ASN A 47 10.83 13.79 4.25
N GLN A 48 10.18 14.57 5.12
CA GLN A 48 10.64 14.84 6.48
C GLN A 48 10.64 13.57 7.34
N ALA A 49 9.63 12.72 7.17
CA ALA A 49 9.53 11.42 7.83
C ALA A 49 10.46 10.35 7.21
N ALA A 50 11.21 10.69 6.15
CA ALA A 50 12.07 9.78 5.41
C ALA A 50 11.34 8.52 4.92
N VAL A 51 10.06 8.66 4.51
CA VAL A 51 9.28 7.57 3.93
C VAL A 51 9.99 7.10 2.66
N TYR A 52 10.25 5.79 2.57
CA TYR A 52 10.97 5.18 1.45
C TYR A 52 10.44 5.67 0.08
N PRO A 53 11.31 6.04 -0.89
CA PRO A 53 12.77 5.90 -0.85
C PRO A 53 13.49 7.10 -0.20
N GLY A 54 12.75 8.03 0.38
CA GLY A 54 13.26 9.19 1.11
C GLY A 54 13.63 10.37 0.22
N GLN A 55 13.22 11.58 0.60
CA GLN A 55 13.62 12.86 -0.02
C GLN A 55 13.32 13.02 -1.53
N VAL A 56 12.47 12.18 -2.12
CA VAL A 56 12.08 12.26 -3.54
C VAL A 56 10.60 12.54 -3.77
N TRP A 57 9.79 12.59 -2.70
CA TRP A 57 8.36 12.86 -2.82
C TRP A 57 8.13 14.26 -3.34
N ASN A 58 7.23 14.43 -4.30
CA ASN A 58 7.06 15.70 -5.01
C ASN A 58 5.63 15.89 -5.55
N ARG A 59 5.34 17.08 -6.09
CA ARG A 59 4.07 17.40 -6.79
C ARG A 59 4.22 17.48 -8.31
N GLU A 60 5.36 17.08 -8.86
CA GLU A 60 5.61 17.16 -10.29
C GLU A 60 4.82 16.07 -11.01
N THR A 61 4.11 16.45 -12.07
CA THR A 61 3.22 15.54 -12.83
C THR A 61 3.71 15.30 -14.25
N ALA A 62 4.97 15.66 -14.55
CA ALA A 62 5.55 15.41 -15.85
C ALA A 62 5.67 13.89 -16.12
N PRO A 63 5.68 13.47 -17.39
CA PRO A 63 6.02 12.10 -17.75
C PRO A 63 7.43 11.75 -17.25
N ASN A 64 7.63 10.53 -16.74
CA ASN A 64 8.91 10.01 -16.20
C ASN A 64 9.38 10.59 -14.86
N ILE A 65 8.52 11.33 -14.15
CA ILE A 65 8.76 11.69 -12.76
C ILE A 65 7.85 10.81 -11.91
N GLY A 66 8.44 10.11 -10.94
CA GLY A 66 7.76 9.21 -10.00
C GLY A 66 7.55 9.85 -8.62
N TYR A 67 7.02 9.07 -7.67
CA TYR A 67 6.84 9.47 -6.27
C TYR A 67 6.06 10.79 -6.11
N ASN A 68 5.00 10.93 -6.90
CA ASN A 68 4.11 12.09 -6.91
C ASN A 68 2.65 11.69 -6.71
N GLU A 69 1.81 12.69 -6.49
CA GLU A 69 0.37 12.52 -6.24
C GLU A 69 -0.35 11.73 -7.34
N ARG A 70 -0.03 11.98 -8.62
CA ARG A 70 -0.66 11.31 -9.76
C ARG A 70 -0.41 9.81 -9.70
N ASP A 71 0.85 9.43 -9.50
CA ASP A 71 1.25 8.03 -9.50
C ASP A 71 0.69 7.32 -8.25
N MET A 72 0.76 7.96 -7.09
CA MET A 72 0.22 7.38 -5.86
C MET A 72 -1.30 7.21 -5.89
N LEU A 73 -2.02 8.12 -6.54
CA LEU A 73 -3.46 7.96 -6.73
C LEU A 73 -3.77 6.77 -7.65
N ALA A 74 -2.97 6.58 -8.71
CA ALA A 74 -3.10 5.40 -9.56
C ALA A 74 -2.83 4.10 -8.77
N GLU A 75 -1.81 4.09 -7.91
CA GLU A 75 -1.51 2.97 -7.01
C GLU A 75 -2.65 2.71 -6.01
N LEU A 76 -3.31 3.75 -5.47
CA LEU A 76 -4.51 3.60 -4.64
C LEU A 76 -5.63 2.86 -5.40
N HIS A 77 -5.89 3.26 -6.65
CA HIS A 77 -6.91 2.60 -7.47
C HIS A 77 -6.55 1.14 -7.78
N LEU A 78 -5.27 0.84 -8.03
CA LEU A 78 -4.81 -0.54 -8.19
C LEU A 78 -5.04 -1.35 -6.92
N LEU A 79 -4.72 -0.80 -5.76
CA LEU A 79 -4.91 -1.44 -4.46
C LEU A 79 -6.39 -1.71 -4.16
N GLN A 80 -7.26 -0.71 -4.37
CA GLN A 80 -8.71 -0.83 -4.23
C GLN A 80 -9.26 -1.96 -5.10
N ASN A 81 -8.87 -1.99 -6.39
CA ASN A 81 -9.31 -3.00 -7.34
C ASN A 81 -8.80 -4.40 -6.97
N PHE A 82 -7.56 -4.50 -6.51
CA PHE A 82 -6.98 -5.76 -6.05
C PHE A 82 -7.79 -6.34 -4.87
N PHE A 83 -7.98 -5.56 -3.81
CA PHE A 83 -8.70 -6.02 -2.61
C PHE A 83 -10.18 -6.32 -2.89
N ALA A 84 -10.87 -5.49 -3.67
CA ALA A 84 -12.25 -5.76 -4.08
C ALA A 84 -12.39 -7.10 -4.83
N ARG A 85 -11.42 -7.44 -5.70
CA ARG A 85 -11.41 -8.71 -6.43
C ARG A 85 -11.17 -9.91 -5.52
N ILE A 86 -10.15 -9.85 -4.65
CA ILE A 86 -9.79 -11.01 -3.82
C ILE A 86 -10.80 -11.25 -2.69
N GLN A 87 -11.51 -10.22 -2.22
CA GLN A 87 -12.63 -10.32 -1.28
C GLN A 87 -13.75 -11.19 -1.85
N GLN A 88 -14.15 -10.98 -3.11
CA GLN A 88 -15.24 -11.76 -3.76
C GLN A 88 -14.94 -13.26 -3.88
N GLN A 89 -13.66 -13.63 -3.79
CA GLN A 89 -13.20 -15.01 -3.95
C GLN A 89 -12.92 -15.68 -2.60
N GLY A 90 -12.97 -14.94 -1.49
CA GLY A 90 -12.60 -15.44 -0.17
C GLY A 90 -11.12 -15.82 -0.06
N ASN A 91 -10.25 -15.14 -0.82
CA ASN A 91 -8.82 -15.46 -0.87
C ASN A 91 -8.07 -14.88 0.34
N TYR A 92 -6.94 -15.51 0.64
CA TYR A 92 -5.90 -14.93 1.49
C TYR A 92 -5.04 -13.93 0.70
N CYS A 93 -4.44 -12.97 1.40
CA CYS A 93 -3.48 -12.05 0.81
C CYS A 93 -2.14 -12.11 1.54
N VAL A 94 -1.07 -12.40 0.79
CA VAL A 94 0.31 -12.30 1.29
C VAL A 94 0.88 -10.96 0.85
N CYS A 95 1.32 -10.15 1.81
CA CYS A 95 2.06 -8.92 1.55
C CYS A 95 3.53 -9.14 1.92
N PHE A 96 4.42 -8.93 0.96
CA PHE A 96 5.86 -9.05 1.12
C PHE A 96 6.51 -7.77 0.60
N VAL A 97 7.38 -7.18 1.42
CA VAL A 97 8.20 -6.02 1.08
C VAL A 97 9.65 -6.46 1.28
N GLY A 98 10.50 -6.26 0.27
CA GLY A 98 11.91 -6.69 0.28
C GLY A 98 12.74 -6.02 -0.78
#